data_AF-A0A1I1S7E4-F1
#
_entry.id   AF-A0A1I1S7E4-F1
#
_cell.length_a   1.000
_cell.length_b   1.000
_cell.length_c   1.000
_cell.angle_alpha   90.00
_cell.angle_beta   90.00
_cell.angle_gamma   90.00
#
_symmetry.space_group_name_H-M   'P 1'
#
loop_
_entity.id
_entity.type
_entity.pdbx_description
1 polymer ?
#
loop_
_entity_poly.entity_id
_entity_poly.type
_entity_poly.pdbx_seq_one_letter_code
_entity_poly.pdbx_strand_id
1 'polypeptide(L)'
;MTASTVTKIEKQSRRITVDELVAFAAVLDVSPVSLMLPAGRTEQVQLAEELTVPWERAWRWAHGEQALPKSGGSTAAERTQWLDSNRPYMSPLTINEVERLLEIREGFAPFHVEMNYDGERWGESVVTRPGNKRRGEDSG
;
A
#
# COMPACT_ATOMS: atom_id res chain seq x y z
N MET A 1 -13.71 2.42 -30.67
CA MET A 1 -12.38 3.06 -30.77
C MET A 1 -11.74 2.65 -32.09
N THR A 2 -11.05 3.54 -32.82
CA THR A 2 -10.45 3.20 -34.13
C THR A 2 -8.94 3.00 -34.01
N ALA A 3 -8.33 2.23 -34.93
CA ALA A 3 -6.88 2.02 -34.95
C ALA A 3 -6.09 3.34 -35.06
N SER A 4 -6.59 4.32 -35.82
CA SER A 4 -5.98 5.65 -35.93
C SER A 4 -5.96 6.40 -34.58
N THR A 5 -6.99 6.25 -33.75
CA THR A 5 -7.02 6.85 -32.40
C THR A 5 -5.95 6.24 -31.50
N VAL A 6 -5.80 4.91 -31.51
CA VAL A 6 -4.78 4.22 -30.72
C VAL A 6 -3.37 4.68 -31.10
N THR A 7 -3.06 4.71 -32.40
CA THR A 7 -1.75 5.18 -32.89
C THR A 7 -1.45 6.62 -32.46
N LYS A 8 -2.45 7.50 -32.39
CA LYS A 8 -2.24 8.88 -31.92
C LYS A 8 -1.92 8.95 -30.43
N ILE A 9 -2.57 8.12 -29.62
CA ILE A 9 -2.33 8.00 -28.18
C ILE A 9 -0.93 7.47 -27.92
N GLU A 10 -0.51 6.40 -28.60
CA GLU A 10 0.83 5.81 -28.47
C GLU A 10 1.94 6.80 -28.84
N LYS A 11 1.70 7.66 -29.84
CA LYS A 11 2.62 8.73 -30.25
C LYS A 11 2.56 9.97 -29.36
N GLN A 12 1.80 9.94 -28.26
CA GLN A 12 1.55 11.10 -27.39
C GLN A 12 1.01 12.34 -28.12
N SER A 13 0.43 12.14 -29.31
CA SER A 13 -0.10 13.20 -30.18
C SER A 13 -1.56 13.57 -29.87
N ARG A 14 -2.16 12.89 -28.89
CA ARG A 14 -3.49 13.14 -28.36
C ARG A 14 -3.54 12.79 -26.87
N ARG A 15 -4.25 13.60 -26.08
CA ARG A 15 -4.54 13.29 -24.67
C ARG A 15 -5.59 12.17 -24.57
N ILE A 16 -5.41 11.29 -23.60
CA ILE A 16 -6.35 10.23 -23.25
C ILE A 16 -7.40 10.74 -22.25
N THR A 17 -8.66 10.33 -22.39
CA THR A 17 -9.71 10.60 -21.38
C THR A 17 -9.73 9.53 -20.29
N VAL A 18 -10.37 9.80 -19.16
CA VAL A 18 -10.48 8.82 -18.06
C VAL A 18 -11.24 7.56 -18.51
N ASP A 19 -12.33 7.72 -19.28
CA ASP A 19 -13.10 6.59 -19.80
C ASP A 19 -12.27 5.72 -20.76
N GLU A 20 -11.43 6.35 -21.59
CA GLU A 20 -10.51 5.64 -22.48
C GLU A 20 -9.43 4.88 -21.70
N LEU A 21 -8.88 5.48 -20.64
CA LEU A 21 -7.91 4.82 -19.75
C LEU A 21 -8.51 3.55 -19.12
N VAL A 22 -9.73 3.63 -18.58
CA VAL A 22 -10.41 2.48 -17.99
C VAL A 22 -10.73 1.43 -19.05
N ALA A 23 -11.18 1.84 -20.24
CA ALA A 23 -11.43 0.92 -21.35
C ALA A 23 -10.16 0.17 -21.78
N PHE A 24 -9.01 0.86 -21.87
CA PHE A 24 -7.75 0.19 -22.17
C PHE A 24 -7.30 -0.76 -21.06
N ALA A 25 -7.40 -0.33 -19.79
CA ALA A 25 -7.07 -1.18 -18.66
C ALA A 25 -7.89 -2.48 -18.66
N ALA A 26 -9.19 -2.39 -18.93
CA ALA A 26 -10.07 -3.55 -19.04
C ALA A 26 -9.73 -4.47 -20.22
N VAL A 27 -9.38 -3.92 -21.39
CA VAL A 27 -9.00 -4.71 -22.57
C VAL A 27 -7.64 -5.39 -22.39
N LEU A 28 -6.71 -4.72 -21.70
CA LEU A 28 -5.36 -5.22 -21.44
C LEU A 28 -5.26 -6.11 -20.19
N ASP A 29 -6.37 -6.30 -19.46
CA ASP A 29 -6.44 -7.05 -18.21
C ASP A 29 -5.42 -6.56 -17.15
N VAL A 30 -5.36 -5.23 -16.97
CA VAL A 30 -4.52 -4.58 -15.97
C VAL A 30 -5.32 -3.56 -15.17
N SER A 31 -4.81 -3.11 -14.02
CA SER A 31 -5.41 -1.99 -13.30
C SER A 31 -5.15 -0.66 -14.06
N PRO A 32 -6.04 0.34 -13.97
CA PRO A 32 -5.79 1.65 -14.58
C PRO A 32 -4.47 2.30 -14.12
N VAL A 33 -4.11 2.10 -12.85
CA VAL A 33 -2.87 2.62 -12.24
C VAL A 33 -1.63 2.06 -12.95
N SER A 34 -1.66 0.81 -13.43
CA SER A 34 -0.56 0.20 -14.17
C SER A 34 -0.26 0.89 -15.50
N LEU A 35 -1.21 1.60 -16.09
CA LEU A 35 -1.02 2.40 -17.31
C LEU A 35 -0.58 3.85 -17.00
N MET A 36 -0.77 4.30 -15.76
CA MET A 36 -0.44 5.66 -15.33
C MET A 36 0.96 5.77 -14.71
N LEU A 37 1.45 4.70 -14.09
CA LEU A 37 2.72 4.68 -13.36
C LEU A 37 3.78 3.85 -14.08
N PRO A 38 5.07 4.23 -13.97
CA PRO A 38 6.15 3.46 -14.56
C PRO A 38 6.25 2.07 -13.91
N ALA A 39 6.16 1.02 -14.73
CA ALA A 39 6.23 -0.38 -14.28
C ALA A 39 7.61 -0.75 -13.72
N GLY A 40 8.68 -0.24 -14.32
CA GLY A 40 10.05 -0.42 -13.81
C GLY A 40 10.30 0.46 -12.60
N ARG A 41 11.07 -0.05 -11.63
CA ARG A 41 11.49 0.74 -10.46
C ARG A 41 12.36 1.91 -10.93
N THR A 42 11.90 3.12 -10.66
CA THR A 42 12.66 4.37 -10.86
C THR A 42 13.01 4.99 -9.51
N GLU A 43 13.88 6.00 -9.50
CA GLU A 43 14.16 6.75 -8.26
C GLU A 43 12.97 7.63 -7.86
N GLN A 44 12.37 8.31 -8.83
CA GLN A 44 11.33 9.30 -8.63
C GLN A 44 10.24 9.15 -9.70
N VAL A 45 9.03 9.62 -9.36
CA VAL A 45 7.87 9.72 -10.23
C VAL A 45 7.27 11.11 -10.07
N GLN A 46 7.16 11.84 -11.18
CA GLN A 46 6.48 13.13 -11.22
C GLN A 46 4.97 12.89 -11.39
N LEU A 47 4.20 13.14 -10.34
CA LEU A 47 2.73 12.97 -10.32
C LEU A 47 2.00 14.22 -10.82
N ALA A 48 2.57 15.40 -10.54
CA ALA A 48 2.11 16.70 -11.03
C ALA A 48 3.31 17.64 -11.17
N GLU A 49 3.09 18.82 -11.75
CA GLU A 49 4.15 19.81 -12.04
C GLU A 49 5.05 20.08 -10.81
N GLU A 50 4.45 20.27 -9.64
CA GLU A 50 5.14 20.55 -8.37
C GLU A 50 5.21 19.34 -7.43
N LEU A 51 4.87 18.13 -7.90
CA LEU A 51 4.76 16.95 -7.05
C LEU A 51 5.56 15.78 -7.63
N THR A 52 6.75 15.58 -7.05
CA THR A 52 7.62 14.43 -7.34
C THR A 52 7.79 13.61 -6.07
N VAL A 53 7.59 12.30 -6.19
CA VAL A 53 7.70 11.37 -5.06
C VAL A 53 8.46 10.10 -5.44
N PRO A 54 9.05 9.39 -4.46
CA PRO A 54 9.69 8.10 -4.74
C PRO A 54 8.74 7.11 -5.40
N TRP A 55 9.26 6.28 -6.29
CA TRP A 55 8.47 5.30 -7.06
C TRP A 55 7.50 4.47 -6.22
N GLU A 56 7.98 3.88 -5.13
CA GLU A 56 7.16 3.05 -4.25
C GLU A 56 6.02 3.87 -3.61
N ARG A 57 6.28 5.14 -3.29
CA ARG A 57 5.28 6.02 -2.71
C ARG A 57 4.20 6.40 -3.70
N ALA A 58 4.55 6.66 -4.96
CA ALA A 58 3.57 6.88 -6.02
C ALA A 58 2.64 5.68 -6.17
N TRP A 59 3.20 4.47 -6.22
CA TRP A 59 2.43 3.23 -6.33
C TRP A 59 1.51 2.99 -5.13
N ARG A 60 2.01 3.12 -3.90
CA ARG A 60 1.21 2.91 -2.69
C ARG A 60 0.12 3.97 -2.52
N TRP A 61 0.38 5.20 -2.94
CA TRP A 61 -0.63 6.24 -2.98
C TRP A 61 -1.73 5.94 -4.00
N ALA A 62 -1.36 5.57 -5.23
CA ALA A 62 -2.32 5.27 -6.28
C ALA A 62 -3.20 4.05 -5.99
N HIS A 63 -2.71 3.10 -5.18
CA HIS A 63 -3.49 1.96 -4.69
C HIS A 63 -4.35 2.27 -3.44
N GLY A 64 -4.29 3.49 -2.91
CA GLY A 64 -5.03 3.84 -1.69
C GLY A 64 -4.46 3.22 -0.42
N GLU A 65 -3.18 2.81 -0.39
CA GLU A 65 -2.52 2.24 0.79
C GLU A 65 -1.86 3.27 1.72
N GLN A 66 -1.28 4.33 1.14
CA GLN A 66 -0.68 5.41 1.92
C GLN A 66 -0.90 6.78 1.29
N ALA A 67 -1.35 7.75 2.08
CA ALA A 67 -1.41 9.15 1.66
C ALA A 67 -0.03 9.70 1.27
N LEU A 68 0.01 10.65 0.34
CA LEU A 68 1.23 11.41 0.09
C LEU A 68 1.62 12.22 1.33
N PRO A 69 2.91 12.48 1.56
CA PRO A 69 3.37 13.15 2.76
C PRO A 69 2.84 14.58 2.75
N LYS A 70 2.18 14.98 3.84
CA LYS A 70 1.93 16.39 4.13
C LYS A 70 3.10 16.91 4.96
N SER A 71 3.43 18.19 4.81
CA SER A 71 4.37 18.87 5.70
C SER A 71 3.78 18.87 7.12
N GLY A 72 4.28 18.00 8.00
CA GLY A 72 3.69 17.70 9.30
C GLY A 72 3.00 16.33 9.27
N GLY A 73 3.61 15.33 9.92
CA GLY A 73 3.20 13.93 9.85
C GLY A 73 1.71 13.69 10.16
N SER A 74 1.15 12.61 9.64
CA SER A 74 -0.27 12.27 9.83
C SER A 74 -0.52 11.55 11.15
N THR A 75 -1.56 11.98 11.86
CA THR A 75 -2.09 11.30 13.05
C THR A 75 -2.74 9.95 12.68
N ALA A 76 -2.97 9.09 13.68
CA ALA A 76 -3.67 7.82 13.48
C ALA A 76 -5.11 8.03 12.96
N ALA A 77 -5.83 9.01 13.50
CA ALA A 77 -7.19 9.34 13.08
C ALA A 77 -7.25 9.78 11.61
N GLU A 78 -6.33 10.63 11.17
CA GLU A 78 -6.24 11.06 9.75
C GLU A 78 -5.92 9.90 8.82
N ARG A 79 -5.11 8.94 9.26
CA ARG A 79 -4.82 7.73 8.48
C ARG A 79 -6.06 6.87 8.31
N THR A 80 -6.82 6.63 9.39
CA THR A 80 -8.07 5.87 9.33
C THR A 80 -9.07 6.52 8.38
N GLN A 81 -9.31 7.82 8.54
CA GLN A 81 -10.23 8.55 7.66
C GLN A 81 -9.81 8.49 6.18
N TRP A 82 -8.50 8.56 5.91
CA TRP A 82 -7.98 8.45 4.56
C TRP A 82 -8.20 7.06 3.96
N LEU A 83 -7.96 6.00 4.74
CA LEU A 83 -8.21 4.63 4.30
C LEU A 83 -9.70 4.38 4.03
N ASP A 84 -10.59 4.82 4.93
CA ASP A 84 -12.04 4.68 4.75
C ASP A 84 -12.53 5.35 3.46
N SER A 85 -11.95 6.52 3.14
CA SER A 85 -12.33 7.29 1.95
C SER A 85 -11.78 6.69 0.64
N ASN A 86 -10.58 6.10 0.67
CA ASN A 86 -9.89 5.61 -0.53
C ASN A 86 -10.06 4.10 -0.76
N ARG A 87 -10.47 3.37 0.28
CA ARG A 87 -10.71 1.92 0.24
C ARG A 87 -12.03 1.58 0.94
N PRO A 88 -13.17 2.14 0.53
CA PRO A 88 -14.46 1.91 1.19
C PRO A 88 -14.94 0.44 1.13
N TYR A 89 -14.35 -0.36 0.23
CA TYR A 89 -14.57 -1.81 0.14
C TYR A 89 -13.78 -2.60 1.20
N MET A 90 -12.73 -2.01 1.77
CA MET A 90 -12.13 -2.52 2.98
C MET A 90 -12.99 -2.03 4.12
N SER A 91 -13.93 -2.87 4.56
CA SER A 91 -14.57 -2.69 5.87
C SER A 91 -13.46 -2.45 6.89
N PRO A 92 -13.60 -1.48 7.84
CA PRO A 92 -12.56 -1.24 8.83
C PRO A 92 -12.24 -2.58 9.46
N LEU A 93 -10.97 -3.00 9.33
CA LEU A 93 -10.52 -4.30 9.80
C LEU A 93 -11.05 -4.46 11.21
N THR A 94 -11.94 -5.42 11.40
CA THR A 94 -12.32 -5.83 12.76
C THR A 94 -11.02 -6.20 13.49
N ILE A 95 -10.99 -6.12 14.83
CA ILE A 95 -9.81 -6.55 15.60
C ILE A 95 -9.32 -7.94 15.12
N ASN A 96 -10.26 -8.83 14.77
CA ASN A 96 -10.01 -10.16 14.22
C ASN A 96 -9.31 -10.15 12.84
N GLU A 97 -9.53 -9.14 11.99
CA GLU A 97 -8.84 -9.01 10.70
C GLU A 97 -7.45 -8.37 10.85
N VAL A 98 -7.25 -7.54 11.88
CA VAL A 98 -5.92 -7.08 12.30
C VAL A 98 -5.09 -8.25 12.81
N GLU A 99 -5.67 -9.11 13.67
CA GLU A 99 -5.05 -10.35 14.13
C GLU A 99 -4.63 -11.25 12.96
N ARG A 100 -5.53 -11.46 11.98
CA ARG A 100 -5.23 -12.28 10.79
C ARG A 100 -4.13 -11.69 9.90
N LEU A 101 -4.06 -10.36 9.76
CA LEU A 101 -2.99 -9.69 8.99
C LEU A 101 -1.64 -9.75 9.72
N LEU A 102 -1.64 -9.70 11.04
CA LEU A 102 -0.45 -9.95 11.85
C LEU A 102 -0.02 -11.41 11.70
N GLU A 103 -0.93 -12.38 11.80
CA GLU A 103 -0.64 -13.83 11.61
C GLU A 103 -0.03 -14.15 10.23
N ILE A 104 -0.57 -13.56 9.14
CA ILE A 104 -0.03 -13.75 7.78
C ILE A 104 1.39 -13.18 7.65
N ARG A 105 1.77 -12.19 8.48
CA ARG A 105 3.14 -11.66 8.57
C ARG A 105 4.00 -12.36 9.63
N GLU A 106 3.40 -12.96 10.66
CA GLU A 106 4.03 -13.63 11.81
C GLU A 106 4.57 -15.04 11.53
N GLY A 107 4.32 -15.58 10.33
CA GLY A 107 5.19 -16.65 9.82
C GLY A 107 6.68 -16.23 9.73
N PHE A 108 6.95 -14.93 9.69
CA PHE A 108 8.29 -14.35 9.48
C PHE A 108 8.69 -13.20 10.44
N ALA A 109 7.85 -12.79 11.40
CA ALA A 109 8.18 -11.68 12.30
C ALA A 109 8.87 -12.17 13.61
N PRO A 110 9.92 -11.48 14.10
CA PRO A 110 10.64 -11.85 15.33
C PRO A 110 9.97 -11.36 16.63
N PHE A 111 8.78 -10.79 16.53
CA PHE A 111 8.03 -10.24 17.66
C PHE A 111 6.59 -10.74 17.61
N HIS A 112 5.98 -10.84 18.79
CA HIS A 112 4.58 -11.08 19.03
C HIS A 112 4.01 -9.85 19.74
N VAL A 113 2.81 -9.41 19.37
CA VAL A 113 2.16 -8.27 20.01
C VAL A 113 1.06 -8.81 20.93
N GLU A 114 1.22 -8.60 22.24
CA GLU A 114 0.15 -8.85 23.21
C GLU A 114 -0.65 -7.57 23.42
N MET A 115 -1.96 -7.65 23.19
CA MET A 115 -2.90 -6.58 23.48
C MET A 115 -3.66 -6.90 24.77
N ASN A 116 -3.59 -6.02 25.75
CA ASN A 116 -4.28 -6.18 27.04
C ASN A 116 -5.34 -5.09 27.19
N TYR A 117 -6.57 -5.47 27.55
CA TYR A 117 -7.67 -4.54 27.82
C TYR A 117 -7.94 -4.50 29.32
N ASP A 118 -7.83 -3.31 29.93
CA ASP A 118 -8.00 -3.12 31.38
C ASP A 118 -9.44 -2.74 31.79
N GLY A 119 -10.37 -2.70 30.84
CA GLY A 119 -11.76 -2.27 31.05
C GLY A 119 -12.03 -0.82 30.65
N GLU A 120 -11.00 0.02 30.48
CA GLU A 120 -11.14 1.41 30.03
C GLU A 120 -10.27 1.73 28.81
N ARG A 121 -9.10 1.09 28.67
CA ARG A 121 -8.15 1.32 27.58
C ARG A 121 -7.50 0.02 27.13
N TRP A 122 -7.10 0.03 25.86
CA TRP A 122 -6.20 -0.98 25.31
C TRP A 122 -4.75 -0.58 25.60
N GLY A 123 -4.01 -1.45 26.27
CA GLY A 123 -2.56 -1.40 26.41
C GLY A 123 -1.90 -2.31 25.38
N GLU A 124 -0.85 -1.83 24.73
CA GLU A 124 -0.02 -2.60 23.80
C GLU A 124 1.29 -2.99 24.48
N SER A 125 1.67 -4.27 24.39
CA SER A 125 3.01 -4.74 24.76
C SER A 125 3.61 -5.52 23.60
N VAL A 126 4.68 -4.98 23.02
CA VAL A 126 5.46 -5.68 21.99
C VAL A 126 6.44 -6.62 22.67
N VAL A 127 6.24 -7.92 22.53
CA VAL A 127 7.09 -8.97 23.09
C VAL A 127 7.98 -9.54 21.99
N THR A 128 9.29 -9.33 22.07
CA THR A 128 10.24 -10.01 21.19
C THR A 128 10.39 -11.47 21.59
N ARG A 129 10.42 -12.39 20.61
CA ARG A 129 10.66 -13.82 20.92
C ARG A 129 12.02 -13.95 21.62
N PRO A 130 12.11 -14.55 22.82
CA PRO A 130 13.39 -14.83 23.42
C PRO A 130 14.18 -15.75 22.49
N GLY A 131 15.40 -15.34 22.15
CA GLY A 131 16.26 -16.05 21.21
C GLY A 131 16.31 -17.54 21.51
N ASN A 132 16.07 -18.34 20.47
CA ASN A 132 16.22 -19.78 20.44
C ASN A 132 17.57 -20.15 21.07
N LYS A 133 17.55 -20.58 22.33
CA LYS A 133 18.74 -20.99 23.08
C LYS A 133 19.30 -22.20 22.34
N ARG A 134 20.37 -22.00 21.55
CA ARG A 134 21.06 -23.09 20.87
C ARG A 134 21.48 -24.10 21.94
N ARG A 135 20.81 -25.25 21.91
CA ARG A 135 21.26 -26.50 22.51
C ARG A 135 22.48 -26.96 21.71
N GLY A 136 23.59 -27.12 22.41
CA GLY A 136 24.80 -27.86 22.04
C GLY A 136 25.59 -27.89 23.35
N GLU A 137 25.47 -28.89 24.22
CA GLU A 137 25.93 -30.28 24.03
C GLU A 137 27.34 -30.32 23.42
N ASP A 138 28.31 -30.41 24.34
CA ASP A 138 29.51 -31.25 24.32
C ASP A 138 30.20 -31.51 22.97
N SER A 139 31.44 -31.01 22.86
CA SER A 139 32.63 -31.81 22.51
C SER A 139 33.88 -30.92 22.51
N GLY A 140 34.84 -31.20 23.38
CA GLY A 140 36.18 -30.59 23.40
C GLY A 140 36.77 -30.50 24.79
#